data_AF-A0AAD9WTL1-F1
#
_entry.id   AF-A0AAD9WTL1-F1
#
_cell.length_a   1.000
_cell.length_b   1.000
_cell.length_c   1.000
_cell.angle_alpha   90.00
_cell.angle_beta   90.00
_cell.angle_gamma   90.00
#
_symmetry.space_group_name_H-M   'P 1'
#
loop_
_entity.id
_entity.type
_entity.pdbx_description
1 polymer ?
#
loop_
_entity_poly.entity_id
_entity_poly.type
_entity_poly.pdbx_seq_one_letter_code
_entity_poly.pdbx_strand_id
1 'polypeptide(L)'
;MDDTIIHLSIGFRGCQQGPCNPPPATNDVSVPDVVTTEFFNGIIDQAAASCVGKNFYSRSAFLDALGSLSQFGRIGSQEVSRREIAAFFAHVTLETGHFCHIEEIDGASKDYCDETNTQFPCSPNKGYYGRGPIQLSWNFNYGPAGNSISFDGLNSPETVANDPVISFKTALWFWTNNVQSVMSHGFGATIRAINGALECDGGNPAAVQSRIRYFRDYCSQLGVAPGDNLEC
;
A
#
# COMPACT_ATOMS: atom_id res chain seq x y z
N MET A 1 -5.58 -6.11 15.76
CA MET A 1 -5.48 -5.54 14.39
C MET A 1 -6.35 -4.30 14.35
N ASP A 2 -6.16 -3.34 15.27
CA ASP A 2 -7.11 -2.23 15.47
C ASP A 2 -6.46 -0.84 15.33
N ASP A 3 -5.19 -0.76 14.89
CA ASP A 3 -4.43 0.51 14.78
C ASP A 3 -3.72 0.71 13.42
N THR A 4 -4.17 0.04 12.36
CA THR A 4 -3.62 0.15 11.00
C THR A 4 -4.34 1.21 10.16
N ILE A 5 -4.55 2.39 10.77
CA ILE A 5 -5.18 3.53 10.09
C ILE A 5 -4.10 4.30 9.35
N ILE A 6 -4.20 4.35 8.02
CA ILE A 6 -3.32 5.19 7.23
C ILE A 6 -3.69 6.66 7.40
N HIS A 7 -2.82 7.39 8.09
CA HIS A 7 -2.88 8.84 8.16
C HIS A 7 -2.10 9.48 7.00
N LEU A 8 -2.47 10.72 6.71
CA LEU A 8 -1.90 11.53 5.63
C LEU A 8 -0.36 11.54 5.72
N SER A 9 0.29 11.00 4.70
CA SER A 9 1.68 11.30 4.41
C SER A 9 1.72 12.42 3.40
N ILE A 10 2.60 13.39 3.67
CA ILE A 10 2.74 14.64 2.92
C ILE A 10 2.86 14.31 1.43
N GLY A 11 1.80 14.61 0.67
CA GLY A 11 1.81 14.50 -0.78
C GLY A 11 2.83 15.46 -1.36
N PHE A 12 3.86 14.93 -2.01
CA PHE A 12 4.79 15.75 -2.78
C PHE A 12 4.10 16.19 -4.08
N ARG A 13 3.69 17.46 -4.14
CA ARG A 13 3.35 18.10 -5.42
C ARG A 13 4.62 18.12 -6.28
N GLY A 14 4.51 17.60 -7.50
CA GLY A 14 5.58 17.67 -8.48
C GLY A 14 6.11 19.10 -8.67
N CYS A 15 7.39 19.19 -9.06
CA CYS A 15 8.10 20.43 -9.34
C CYS A 15 7.29 21.33 -10.29
N GLN A 16 6.80 22.47 -9.80
CA GLN A 16 6.06 23.43 -10.62
C GLN A 16 6.97 24.45 -11.31
N GLN A 17 8.15 24.77 -10.74
CA GLN A 17 9.15 25.68 -11.33
C GLN A 17 10.58 25.39 -10.80
N GLY A 18 11.61 25.74 -11.58
CA GLY A 18 13.04 25.51 -11.31
C GLY A 18 13.65 24.43 -12.21
N PRO A 19 14.98 24.17 -12.17
CA PRO A 19 15.55 23.00 -12.82
C PRO A 19 15.00 21.76 -12.12
N CYS A 20 13.92 21.20 -12.65
CA CYS A 20 13.32 19.99 -12.12
C CYS A 20 14.33 18.86 -12.30
N ASN A 21 14.60 18.12 -11.22
CA ASN A 21 15.40 16.90 -11.30
C ASN A 21 14.83 16.00 -12.40
N PRO A 22 15.67 15.38 -13.24
CA PRO A 22 15.19 14.45 -14.25
C PRO A 22 14.36 13.35 -13.56
N PRO A 23 13.31 12.83 -14.23
CA PRO A 23 12.56 11.69 -13.73
C PRO A 23 13.52 10.56 -13.33
N PRO A 24 13.23 9.81 -12.25
CA PRO A 24 14.08 8.70 -11.83
C PRO A 24 14.32 7.75 -13.00
N ALA A 25 15.57 7.31 -13.18
CA ALA A 25 15.89 6.32 -14.19
C ALA A 25 15.06 5.05 -13.94
N THR A 26 14.48 4.49 -15.00
CA THR A 26 13.71 3.24 -14.93
C THR A 26 14.51 2.06 -15.47
N ASN A 27 14.12 0.86 -15.07
CA ASN A 27 14.67 -0.41 -15.57
C ASN A 27 13.57 -1.27 -16.21
N ASP A 28 14.01 -2.38 -16.81
CA ASP A 28 13.20 -3.34 -17.56
C ASP A 28 12.75 -4.56 -16.74
N VAL A 29 12.76 -4.47 -15.40
CA VAL A 29 12.29 -5.57 -14.56
C VAL A 29 10.84 -5.93 -14.90
N SER A 30 10.65 -7.22 -15.14
CA SER A 30 9.33 -7.83 -15.25
C SER A 30 8.78 -8.09 -13.85
N VAL A 31 7.88 -7.22 -13.37
CA VAL A 31 7.17 -7.45 -12.10
C VAL A 31 6.43 -8.80 -12.07
N PRO A 32 5.80 -9.28 -13.16
CA PRO A 32 5.26 -10.64 -13.20
C PRO A 32 6.29 -11.75 -12.92
N ASP A 33 7.54 -11.58 -13.35
CA ASP A 33 8.60 -12.58 -13.13
C ASP A 33 9.21 -12.50 -11.73
N VAL A 34 9.09 -11.34 -11.05
CA VAL A 34 9.49 -11.18 -9.65
C VAL A 34 8.38 -11.64 -8.71
N VAL A 35 7.15 -11.19 -8.93
CA VAL A 35 5.96 -11.61 -8.18
C VAL A 35 5.44 -12.87 -8.86
N THR A 36 6.08 -14.01 -8.61
CA THR A 36 5.65 -15.30 -9.16
C THR A 36 4.36 -15.78 -8.48
N THR A 37 3.75 -16.83 -9.03
CA THR A 37 2.61 -17.49 -8.37
C THR A 37 3.03 -18.07 -7.03
N GLU A 38 4.23 -18.64 -6.94
CA GLU A 38 4.79 -19.22 -5.72
C GLU A 38 5.01 -18.14 -4.65
N PHE A 39 5.57 -16.99 -5.01
CA PHE A 39 5.75 -15.88 -4.07
C PHE A 39 4.41 -15.35 -3.55
N PHE A 40 3.45 -15.07 -4.45
CA PHE A 40 2.14 -14.56 -4.03
C PHE A 40 1.38 -15.57 -3.16
N ASN A 41 1.39 -16.85 -3.58
CA ASN A 41 0.73 -17.92 -2.83
C ASN A 41 1.40 -18.16 -1.47
N GLY A 42 2.74 -18.04 -1.39
CA GLY A 42 3.48 -18.14 -0.14
C GLY A 42 3.07 -17.09 0.92
N ILE A 43 2.46 -15.97 0.51
CA ILE A 43 1.86 -14.99 1.42
C ILE A 43 0.45 -15.45 1.81
N ILE A 44 -0.45 -15.59 0.82
CA ILE A 44 -1.89 -15.81 1.07
C ILE A 44 -2.20 -17.19 1.68
N ASP A 45 -1.30 -18.16 1.58
CA ASP A 45 -1.46 -19.49 2.19
C ASP A 45 -1.13 -19.52 3.68
N GLN A 46 -0.53 -18.46 4.22
CA GLN A 46 -0.38 -18.29 5.67
C GLN A 46 -1.69 -17.88 6.36
N ALA A 47 -2.63 -17.27 5.61
CA ALA A 47 -3.95 -16.96 6.13
C ALA A 47 -4.81 -18.23 6.29
N ALA A 48 -5.62 -18.24 7.36
CA ALA A 48 -6.56 -19.32 7.63
C ALA A 48 -7.53 -19.54 6.46
N ALA A 49 -7.95 -20.79 6.23
CA ALA A 49 -8.86 -21.13 5.14
C ALA A 49 -10.22 -20.39 5.20
N SER A 50 -10.64 -19.95 6.38
CA SER A 50 -11.87 -19.18 6.60
C SER A 50 -11.75 -17.69 6.27
N CYS A 51 -10.54 -17.20 5.96
CA CYS A 51 -10.32 -15.79 5.66
C CYS A 51 -11.00 -15.40 4.34
N VAL A 52 -11.85 -14.37 4.39
CA VAL A 52 -12.62 -13.90 3.24
C VAL A 52 -11.73 -13.44 2.09
N GLY A 53 -10.58 -12.84 2.39
CA GLY A 53 -9.66 -12.34 1.38
C GLY A 53 -9.02 -13.43 0.50
N LYS A 54 -9.04 -14.71 0.91
CA LYS A 54 -8.57 -15.84 0.07
C LYS A 54 -9.39 -16.01 -1.21
N ASN A 55 -10.66 -15.57 -1.21
CA ASN A 55 -11.53 -15.61 -2.39
C ASN A 55 -11.55 -14.30 -3.17
N PHE A 56 -10.80 -13.29 -2.73
CA PHE A 56 -10.82 -11.94 -3.28
C PHE A 56 -9.47 -11.54 -3.87
N TYR A 57 -8.38 -11.70 -3.11
CA TYR A 57 -7.05 -11.35 -3.56
C TYR A 57 -6.43 -12.45 -4.40
N SER A 58 -5.94 -12.07 -5.58
CA SER A 58 -5.25 -12.98 -6.50
C SER A 58 -4.07 -12.28 -7.15
N ARG A 59 -3.06 -13.07 -7.53
CA ARG A 59 -1.93 -12.58 -8.33
C ARG A 59 -2.40 -11.94 -9.63
N SER A 60 -3.41 -12.50 -10.31
CA SER A 60 -3.96 -11.92 -11.55
C SER A 60 -4.54 -10.54 -11.31
N ALA A 61 -5.35 -10.35 -10.26
CA ALA A 61 -5.89 -9.02 -9.95
C ALA A 61 -4.79 -7.98 -9.63
N PHE A 62 -3.72 -8.41 -8.94
CA PHE A 62 -2.54 -7.56 -8.73
C PHE A 62 -1.87 -7.18 -10.06
N LEU A 63 -1.64 -8.14 -10.97
CA LEU A 63 -1.02 -7.88 -12.27
C LEU A 63 -1.90 -7.01 -13.18
N ASP A 64 -3.21 -7.20 -13.16
CA ASP A 64 -4.17 -6.36 -13.90
C ASP A 64 -4.16 -4.91 -13.38
N ALA A 65 -3.95 -4.72 -12.07
CA ALA A 65 -3.81 -3.40 -11.47
C ALA A 65 -2.49 -2.67 -11.84
N LEU A 66 -1.40 -3.42 -12.06
CA LEU A 66 -0.09 -2.84 -12.46
C LEU A 66 -0.14 -2.13 -13.82
N GLY A 67 -1.04 -2.52 -14.73
CA GLY A 67 -1.13 -1.96 -16.08
C GLY A 67 -1.29 -0.42 -16.10
N SER A 68 -1.98 0.14 -15.10
CA SER A 68 -2.16 1.58 -14.94
C SER A 68 -1.02 2.30 -14.19
N LEU A 69 -0.06 1.57 -13.61
CA LEU A 69 0.95 2.09 -12.68
C LEU A 69 2.35 1.57 -13.05
N SER A 70 2.79 1.93 -14.25
CA SER A 70 3.99 1.37 -14.90
C SER A 70 5.31 1.60 -14.15
N GLN A 71 5.38 2.56 -13.23
CA GLN A 71 6.60 2.89 -12.49
C GLN A 71 6.84 2.00 -11.26
N PHE A 72 5.82 1.33 -10.72
CA PHE A 72 6.00 0.45 -9.56
C PHE A 72 6.97 -0.70 -9.87
N GLY A 73 7.97 -0.89 -9.01
CA GLY A 73 8.97 -1.95 -9.15
C GLY A 73 9.91 -1.73 -10.33
N ARG A 74 10.02 -0.52 -10.88
CA ARG A 74 10.87 -0.23 -12.06
C ARG A 74 11.76 0.99 -11.91
N ILE A 75 11.80 1.63 -10.75
CA ILE A 75 12.69 2.78 -10.50
C ILE A 75 14.04 2.30 -10.00
N GLY A 76 15.14 2.83 -10.56
CA GLY A 76 16.50 2.53 -10.13
C GLY A 76 17.03 1.20 -10.68
N SER A 77 17.79 0.46 -9.88
CA SER A 77 18.37 -0.83 -10.29
C SER A 77 17.36 -1.98 -10.12
N GLN A 78 17.62 -3.13 -10.74
CA GLN A 78 16.77 -4.31 -10.54
C GLN A 78 16.74 -4.78 -9.07
N GLU A 79 17.81 -4.52 -8.30
CA GLU A 79 17.81 -4.78 -6.86
C GLU A 79 16.85 -3.85 -6.11
N VAL A 80 16.81 -2.56 -6.48
CA VAL A 80 15.83 -1.61 -5.92
C VAL A 80 14.41 -2.05 -6.27
N SER A 81 14.16 -2.52 -7.48
CA SER A 81 12.87 -3.10 -7.88
C SER A 81 12.44 -4.26 -6.99
N ARG A 82 13.32 -5.24 -6.76
CA ARG A 82 13.02 -6.39 -5.89
C ARG A 82 12.78 -5.95 -4.45
N ARG A 83 13.54 -4.97 -3.96
CA ARG A 83 13.37 -4.40 -2.62
C ARG A 83 12.06 -3.61 -2.47
N GLU A 84 11.67 -2.85 -3.49
CA GLU A 84 10.39 -2.13 -3.52
C GLU A 84 9.21 -3.10 -3.49
N ILE A 85 9.27 -4.17 -4.30
CA ILE A 85 8.25 -5.22 -4.32
C ILE A 85 8.18 -5.91 -2.94
N ALA A 86 9.31 -6.30 -2.35
CA ALA A 86 9.35 -6.86 -1.01
C ALA A 86 8.75 -5.92 0.04
N ALA A 87 9.07 -4.63 -0.01
CA ALA A 87 8.56 -3.64 0.93
C ALA A 87 7.04 -3.47 0.81
N PHE A 88 6.52 -3.33 -0.41
CA PHE A 88 5.08 -3.23 -0.67
C PHE A 88 4.34 -4.43 -0.09
N PHE A 89 4.76 -5.66 -0.42
CA PHE A 89 4.09 -6.86 0.08
C PHE A 89 4.25 -7.05 1.60
N ALA A 90 5.37 -6.61 2.20
CA ALA A 90 5.57 -6.66 3.66
C ALA A 90 4.55 -5.79 4.41
N HIS A 91 4.30 -4.58 3.90
CA HIS A 91 3.25 -3.72 4.45
C HIS A 91 1.87 -4.35 4.24
N VAL A 92 1.53 -4.74 3.01
CA VAL A 92 0.26 -5.39 2.69
C VAL A 92 -0.01 -6.59 3.59
N THR A 93 1.01 -7.39 3.89
CA THR A 93 0.91 -8.56 4.77
C THR A 93 0.49 -8.18 6.17
N LEU A 94 1.07 -7.12 6.75
CA LEU A 94 0.66 -6.65 8.06
C LEU A 94 -0.75 -6.06 8.02
N GLU A 95 -1.02 -5.17 7.05
CA GLU A 95 -2.31 -4.45 6.94
C GLU A 95 -3.52 -5.40 6.83
N THR A 96 -3.33 -6.52 6.11
CA THR A 96 -4.43 -7.44 5.79
C THR A 96 -4.40 -8.74 6.58
N GLY A 97 -3.34 -8.96 7.37
CA GLY A 97 -3.08 -10.26 7.99
C GLY A 97 -2.89 -11.38 6.95
N HIS A 98 -1.91 -11.24 6.07
CA HIS A 98 -1.63 -12.17 4.96
C HIS A 98 -2.80 -12.30 3.96
N PHE A 99 -3.38 -11.17 3.53
CA PHE A 99 -4.56 -11.11 2.68
C PHE A 99 -5.81 -11.74 3.31
N CYS A 100 -5.91 -11.79 4.64
CA CYS A 100 -7.09 -12.32 5.30
C CYS A 100 -8.29 -11.35 5.23
N HIS A 101 -8.02 -10.08 5.49
CA HIS A 101 -9.00 -9.02 5.63
C HIS A 101 -9.07 -8.13 4.38
N ILE A 102 -10.29 -7.83 3.94
CA ILE A 102 -10.55 -6.88 2.85
C ILE A 102 -10.88 -5.51 3.43
N GLU A 103 -11.70 -5.49 4.47
CA GLU A 103 -12.09 -4.29 5.22
C GLU A 103 -11.50 -4.33 6.63
N GLU A 104 -11.29 -3.15 7.21
CA GLU A 104 -10.89 -2.96 8.60
C GLU A 104 -11.88 -3.67 9.54
N ILE A 105 -11.35 -4.32 10.57
CA ILE A 105 -12.18 -4.92 11.62
C ILE A 105 -12.96 -3.81 12.32
N ASP A 106 -14.27 -4.01 12.45
CA ASP A 106 -15.21 -3.02 12.99
C ASP A 106 -15.23 -1.67 12.24
N GLY A 107 -14.69 -1.61 11.02
CA GLY A 107 -14.59 -0.39 10.21
C GLY A 107 -15.94 0.28 9.98
N ALA A 108 -17.01 -0.50 9.76
CA ALA A 108 -18.37 0.04 9.58
C ALA A 108 -18.92 0.81 10.79
N SER A 109 -18.29 0.69 11.97
CA SER A 109 -18.60 1.50 13.16
C SER A 109 -17.84 2.83 13.24
N LYS A 110 -16.90 3.05 12.32
CA LYS A 110 -15.98 4.20 12.28
C LYS A 110 -16.17 4.96 10.95
N ASP A 111 -16.36 6.27 11.03
CA ASP A 111 -16.70 7.09 9.85
C ASP A 111 -15.48 7.44 8.98
N TYR A 112 -14.34 7.75 9.62
CA TYR A 112 -13.12 8.23 8.92
C TYR A 112 -13.37 9.40 7.97
N CYS A 113 -14.28 10.29 8.37
CA CYS A 113 -14.56 11.51 7.64
C CYS A 113 -13.82 12.68 8.31
N ASP A 114 -12.99 13.38 7.53
CA ASP A 114 -12.56 14.74 7.86
C ASP A 114 -13.54 15.74 7.25
N GLU A 115 -14.50 16.18 8.05
CA GLU A 115 -15.54 17.16 7.68
C GLU A 115 -14.97 18.54 7.32
N THR A 116 -13.72 18.82 7.70
CA THR A 116 -13.06 20.08 7.36
C THR A 116 -12.51 20.08 5.93
N ASN A 117 -12.42 18.91 5.29
CA ASN A 117 -11.91 18.77 3.94
C ASN A 117 -12.97 19.13 2.88
N THR A 118 -12.96 20.37 2.42
CA THR A 118 -13.90 20.86 1.40
C THR A 118 -13.57 20.42 -0.03
N GLN A 119 -12.34 19.93 -0.28
CA GLN A 119 -11.94 19.44 -1.61
C GLN A 119 -12.50 18.05 -1.89
N PHE A 120 -12.58 17.21 -0.85
CA PHE A 120 -13.10 15.84 -0.90
C PHE A 120 -14.16 15.66 0.18
N PRO A 121 -15.34 16.27 0.04
CA PRO A 121 -16.36 16.27 1.06
C PRO A 121 -16.89 14.86 1.32
N CYS A 122 -17.23 14.57 2.57
CA CYS A 122 -17.82 13.31 2.95
C CYS A 122 -19.24 13.18 2.39
N SER A 123 -19.56 11.99 1.89
CA SER A 123 -20.88 11.66 1.38
C SER A 123 -21.78 11.16 2.51
N PRO A 124 -23.05 11.59 2.60
CA PRO A 124 -23.96 11.13 3.65
C PRO A 124 -24.05 9.59 3.69
N ASN A 125 -23.97 9.03 4.90
CA ASN A 125 -24.05 7.58 5.17
C ASN A 125 -22.93 6.75 4.53
N LYS A 126 -21.77 7.35 4.23
CA LYS A 126 -20.58 6.64 3.74
C LYS A 126 -19.45 6.72 4.75
N GLY A 127 -18.88 5.56 5.08
CA GLY A 127 -17.67 5.45 5.89
C GLY A 127 -16.43 5.17 5.04
N TYR A 128 -15.35 5.88 5.35
CA TYR A 128 -14.05 5.81 4.68
C TYR A 128 -13.02 5.02 5.49
N TYR A 129 -13.46 3.99 6.22
CA TYR A 129 -12.59 3.07 6.95
C TYR A 129 -11.68 2.26 6.02
N GLY A 130 -10.70 1.56 6.62
CA GLY A 130 -9.68 0.82 5.89
C GLY A 130 -10.26 -0.21 4.92
N ARG A 131 -9.86 -0.14 3.65
CA ARG A 131 -10.16 -1.18 2.65
C ARG A 131 -8.96 -1.50 1.77
N GLY A 132 -8.89 -2.75 1.33
CA GLY A 132 -7.90 -3.20 0.36
C GLY A 132 -6.52 -3.52 0.96
N PRO A 133 -5.53 -3.83 0.09
CA PRO A 133 -4.20 -4.29 0.50
C PRO A 133 -3.43 -3.32 1.39
N ILE A 134 -3.68 -2.02 1.24
CA ILE A 134 -3.02 -0.98 2.05
C ILE A 134 -3.97 -0.40 3.11
N GLN A 135 -5.19 -0.92 3.27
CA GLN A 135 -6.20 -0.34 4.18
C GLN A 135 -6.41 1.17 3.92
N LEU A 136 -6.70 1.53 2.66
CA LEU A 136 -6.99 2.92 2.26
C LEU A 136 -8.09 3.48 3.16
N SER A 137 -7.80 4.59 3.83
CA SER A 137 -8.65 5.20 4.85
C SER A 137 -8.80 6.70 4.61
N TRP A 138 -9.88 7.31 5.06
CA TRP A 138 -10.23 8.74 4.96
C TRP A 138 -10.70 9.27 3.61
N ASN A 139 -11.73 10.14 3.64
CA ASN A 139 -12.29 10.83 2.47
C ASN A 139 -11.23 11.52 1.59
N PHE A 140 -10.23 12.14 2.22
CA PHE A 140 -9.14 12.82 1.53
C PHE A 140 -8.14 11.89 0.83
N ASN A 141 -8.20 10.58 1.05
CA ASN A 141 -7.46 9.58 0.28
C ASN A 141 -8.36 8.88 -0.75
N TYR A 142 -9.60 8.53 -0.38
CA TYR A 142 -10.56 7.90 -1.29
C TYR A 142 -10.90 8.79 -2.48
N GLY A 143 -11.14 10.09 -2.26
CA GLY A 143 -11.44 11.05 -3.32
C GLY A 143 -10.35 11.13 -4.41
N PRO A 144 -9.09 11.46 -4.08
CA PRO A 144 -8.04 11.53 -5.08
C PRO A 144 -7.66 10.17 -5.69
N ALA A 145 -7.75 9.07 -4.93
CA ALA A 145 -7.60 7.73 -5.49
C ALA A 145 -8.67 7.45 -6.55
N GLY A 146 -9.94 7.78 -6.25
CA GLY A 146 -11.07 7.70 -7.17
C GLY A 146 -10.83 8.46 -8.47
N ASN A 147 -10.39 9.72 -8.35
CA ASN A 147 -10.05 10.56 -9.50
C ASN A 147 -8.92 9.96 -10.37
N SER A 148 -7.90 9.35 -9.76
CA SER A 148 -6.76 8.79 -10.49
C SER A 148 -7.05 7.44 -11.14
N ILE A 149 -7.91 6.63 -10.53
CA ILE A 149 -8.19 5.23 -10.92
C ILE A 149 -9.48 5.12 -11.74
N SER A 150 -10.28 6.19 -11.78
CA SER A 150 -11.59 6.27 -12.42
C SER A 150 -12.67 5.42 -11.72
N PHE A 151 -12.81 5.58 -10.41
CA PHE A 151 -13.96 5.09 -9.62
C PHE A 151 -14.50 6.20 -8.71
N ASP A 152 -15.75 6.09 -8.26
CA ASP A 152 -16.34 7.05 -7.33
C ASP A 152 -15.92 6.75 -5.88
N GLY A 153 -14.79 7.32 -5.47
CA GLY A 153 -14.24 7.12 -4.13
C GLY A 153 -15.05 7.78 -3.01
N LEU A 154 -15.84 8.82 -3.31
CA LEU A 154 -16.58 9.55 -2.28
C LEU A 154 -17.98 8.97 -2.06
N ASN A 155 -18.71 8.67 -3.13
CA ASN A 155 -20.08 8.14 -3.04
C ASN A 155 -20.13 6.61 -3.06
N SER A 156 -19.06 5.93 -3.50
CA SER A 156 -18.99 4.45 -3.55
C SER A 156 -17.66 3.89 -3.03
N PRO A 157 -17.18 4.30 -1.83
CA PRO A 157 -15.91 3.82 -1.27
C PRO A 157 -15.85 2.29 -1.12
N GLU A 158 -17.00 1.63 -0.94
CA GLU A 158 -17.12 0.16 -0.90
C GLU A 158 -16.63 -0.54 -2.18
N THR A 159 -16.49 0.19 -3.30
CA THR A 159 -15.90 -0.35 -4.53
C THR A 159 -14.52 -0.96 -4.28
N VAL A 160 -13.73 -0.38 -3.37
CA VAL A 160 -12.39 -0.88 -3.01
C VAL A 160 -12.44 -2.28 -2.34
N ALA A 161 -13.56 -2.64 -1.72
CA ALA A 161 -13.78 -3.96 -1.12
C ALA A 161 -14.54 -4.94 -2.02
N ASN A 162 -15.12 -4.47 -3.14
CA ASN A 162 -15.94 -5.29 -4.03
C ASN A 162 -15.24 -5.64 -5.35
N ASP A 163 -14.28 -4.83 -5.79
CA ASP A 163 -13.50 -5.07 -7.01
C ASP A 163 -12.02 -5.28 -6.65
N PRO A 164 -11.47 -6.50 -6.82
CA PRO A 164 -10.09 -6.81 -6.42
C PRO A 164 -9.05 -6.07 -7.26
N VAL A 165 -9.35 -5.72 -8.52
CA VAL A 165 -8.44 -4.93 -9.36
C VAL A 165 -8.42 -3.48 -8.87
N ILE A 166 -9.58 -2.88 -8.58
CA ILE A 166 -9.61 -1.53 -7.98
C ILE A 166 -8.93 -1.54 -6.61
N SER A 167 -9.13 -2.60 -5.81
CA SER A 167 -8.47 -2.79 -4.52
C SER A 167 -6.94 -2.73 -4.63
N PHE A 168 -6.34 -3.45 -5.57
CA PHE A 168 -4.90 -3.35 -5.81
C PHE A 168 -4.49 -2.01 -6.41
N LYS A 169 -5.31 -1.40 -7.28
CA LYS A 169 -5.00 -0.08 -7.85
C LYS A 169 -4.93 1.00 -6.77
N THR A 170 -5.80 0.97 -5.75
CA THR A 170 -5.71 1.95 -4.65
C THR A 170 -4.45 1.76 -3.81
N ALA A 171 -4.05 0.51 -3.56
CA ALA A 171 -2.81 0.21 -2.84
C ALA A 171 -1.57 0.70 -3.59
N LEU A 172 -1.49 0.40 -4.89
CA LEU A 172 -0.40 0.85 -5.76
C LEU A 172 -0.41 2.38 -5.96
N TRP A 173 -1.59 2.99 -6.09
CA TRP A 173 -1.73 4.45 -6.14
C TRP A 173 -1.20 5.10 -4.86
N PHE A 174 -1.58 4.59 -3.69
CA PHE A 174 -1.09 5.12 -2.42
C PHE A 174 0.42 4.98 -2.34
N TRP A 175 0.96 3.81 -2.70
CA TRP A 175 2.39 3.54 -2.73
C TRP A 175 3.16 4.54 -3.58
N THR A 176 2.77 4.71 -4.84
CA THR A 176 3.44 5.64 -5.77
C THR A 176 3.38 7.08 -5.29
N ASN A 177 2.27 7.52 -4.70
CA ASN A 177 2.10 8.92 -4.30
C ASN A 177 2.72 9.26 -2.94
N ASN A 178 2.85 8.29 -2.02
CA ASN A 178 3.21 8.58 -0.63
C ASN A 178 4.45 7.84 -0.12
N VAL A 179 4.84 6.73 -0.75
CA VAL A 179 5.87 5.82 -0.22
C VAL A 179 7.07 5.67 -1.15
N GLN A 180 6.85 5.59 -2.46
CA GLN A 180 7.89 5.28 -3.44
C GLN A 180 9.07 6.27 -3.40
N SER A 181 8.82 7.56 -3.14
CA SER A 181 9.85 8.60 -3.09
C SER A 181 10.80 8.48 -1.88
N VAL A 182 10.38 7.82 -0.80
CA VAL A 182 11.19 7.65 0.41
C VAL A 182 11.92 6.32 0.48
N MET A 183 11.74 5.43 -0.51
CA MET A 183 12.43 4.13 -0.61
C MET A 183 13.96 4.25 -0.50
N SER A 184 14.54 5.35 -0.99
CA SER A 184 15.98 5.61 -0.92
C SER A 184 16.50 5.83 0.51
N HIS A 185 15.63 6.13 1.47
CA HIS A 185 15.98 6.31 2.88
C HIS A 185 15.92 5.00 3.70
N GLY A 186 15.47 3.90 3.10
CA GLY A 186 15.34 2.58 3.74
C GLY A 186 13.91 2.22 4.13
N PHE A 187 13.72 0.98 4.57
CA PHE A 187 12.39 0.43 4.88
C PHE A 187 11.72 1.13 6.08
N GLY A 188 12.48 1.62 7.05
CA GLY A 188 11.93 2.42 8.15
C GLY A 188 11.22 3.70 7.68
N ALA A 189 11.71 4.31 6.60
CA ALA A 189 11.07 5.47 6.01
C ALA A 189 9.73 5.12 5.35
N THR A 190 9.59 3.91 4.81
CA THR A 190 8.30 3.44 4.24
C THR A 190 7.29 3.13 5.34
N ILE A 191 7.73 2.58 6.48
CA ILE A 191 6.88 2.44 7.68
C ILE A 191 6.39 3.82 8.11
N ARG A 192 7.30 4.79 8.22
CA ARG A 192 6.97 6.16 8.60
C ARG A 192 5.99 6.82 7.64
N ALA A 193 6.13 6.57 6.34
CA ALA A 193 5.23 7.08 5.31
C ALA A 193 3.85 6.39 5.28
N ILE A 194 3.69 5.22 5.89
CA ILE A 194 2.39 4.54 5.94
C ILE A 194 1.67 4.85 7.24
N ASN A 195 2.36 4.72 8.37
CA ASN A 195 1.75 4.85 9.69
C ASN A 195 2.69 5.43 10.76
N GLY A 196 3.56 6.36 10.36
CA GLY A 196 4.64 6.83 11.24
C GLY A 196 4.18 7.53 12.50
N ALA A 197 3.01 8.20 12.46
CA ALA A 197 2.44 8.86 13.63
C ALA A 197 2.01 7.88 14.74
N LEU A 198 1.69 6.63 14.39
CA LEU A 198 1.23 5.61 15.34
C LEU A 198 2.33 4.58 15.67
N GLU A 199 3.19 4.26 14.70
CA GLU A 199 4.12 3.13 14.84
C GLU A 199 5.55 3.52 15.18
N CYS A 200 6.06 4.61 14.60
CA CYS A 200 7.46 5.01 14.74
C CYS A 200 7.74 5.71 16.09
N ASP A 201 9.02 5.96 16.36
CA ASP A 201 9.53 6.68 17.54
C ASP A 201 9.05 6.06 18.87
N GLY A 202 8.87 4.73 18.86
CA GLY A 202 8.41 3.95 20.01
C GLY A 202 6.90 3.86 20.16
N GLY A 203 6.11 4.36 19.20
CA GLY A 203 4.64 4.31 19.24
C GLY A 203 4.08 2.89 19.24
N ASN A 204 4.53 2.04 18.30
CA ASN A 204 4.17 0.63 18.27
C ASN A 204 5.34 -0.26 17.79
N PRO A 205 6.32 -0.54 18.68
CA PRO A 205 7.48 -1.35 18.31
C PRO A 205 7.13 -2.75 17.80
N ALA A 206 6.03 -3.34 18.27
CA ALA A 206 5.59 -4.67 17.84
C ALA A 206 5.13 -4.67 16.37
N ALA A 207 4.40 -3.64 15.93
CA ALA A 207 4.00 -3.46 14.54
C ALA A 207 5.23 -3.24 13.63
N VAL A 208 6.11 -2.30 14.00
CA VAL A 208 7.36 -2.01 13.28
C VAL A 208 8.18 -3.29 13.08
N GLN A 209 8.43 -4.04 14.16
CA GLN A 209 9.19 -5.28 14.09
C GLN A 209 8.48 -6.36 13.25
N SER A 210 7.15 -6.37 13.21
CA SER A 210 6.39 -7.29 12.35
C SER A 210 6.56 -6.94 10.87
N ARG A 211 6.48 -5.65 10.49
CA ARG A 211 6.78 -5.19 9.12
C ARG A 211 8.19 -5.57 8.70
N ILE A 212 9.18 -5.37 9.57
CA ILE A 212 10.59 -5.70 9.31
C ILE A 212 10.79 -7.20 9.10
N ARG A 213 10.09 -8.05 9.88
CA ARG A 213 10.16 -9.51 9.70
C ARG A 213 9.64 -9.94 8.33
N TYR A 214 8.47 -9.47 7.91
CA TYR A 214 7.94 -9.76 6.57
C TYR A 214 8.85 -9.23 5.48
N PHE A 215 9.36 -8.01 5.63
CA PHE A 215 10.28 -7.42 4.66
C PHE A 215 11.55 -8.23 4.48
N ARG A 216 12.19 -8.65 5.58
CA ARG A 216 13.40 -9.50 5.52
C ARG A 216 13.11 -10.85 4.87
N ASP A 217 11.97 -11.47 5.21
CA ASP A 217 11.56 -12.73 4.61
C ASP A 217 11.36 -12.59 3.08
N TYR A 218 10.61 -11.57 2.65
CA TYR A 218 10.35 -11.34 1.23
C TYR A 218 11.60 -10.91 0.46
N CYS A 219 12.49 -10.12 1.07
CA CYS A 219 13.81 -9.86 0.50
C CYS A 219 14.62 -11.15 0.29
N SER A 220 14.60 -12.07 1.26
CA SER A 220 15.25 -13.37 1.13
C SER A 220 14.65 -14.20 -0.01
N GLN A 221 13.31 -14.28 -0.11
CA GLN A 221 12.62 -15.00 -1.18
C GLN A 221 12.92 -14.42 -2.56
N LEU A 222 13.06 -13.09 -2.66
CA LEU A 222 13.38 -12.39 -3.91
C LEU A 222 14.89 -12.28 -4.17
N GLY A 223 15.75 -12.86 -3.34
CA GLY A 223 17.20 -12.87 -3.54
C GLY A 223 17.83 -11.48 -3.52
N VAL A 224 17.36 -10.58 -2.65
CA VAL A 224 17.89 -9.22 -2.50
C VAL A 224 18.21 -8.91 -1.04
N ALA A 225 19.29 -8.17 -0.78
CA ALA A 225 19.59 -7.70 0.57
C ALA A 225 18.56 -6.62 1.01
N PRO A 226 18.08 -6.67 2.27
CA PRO A 226 17.10 -5.69 2.77
C PRO A 226 17.68 -4.26 2.88
N GLY A 227 19.01 -4.14 2.95
CA GLY A 227 19.70 -2.87 3.17
C GLY A 227 19.65 -2.42 4.63
N ASP A 228 20.03 -1.17 4.84
CA ASP A 228 20.08 -0.53 6.16
C ASP A 228 18.78 0.26 6.45
N ASN A 229 18.72 0.92 7.62
CA ASN A 229 17.60 1.79 8.04
C ASN A 229 16.24 1.08 7.98
N LEU A 230 16.15 -0.09 8.61
CA LEU A 230 14.92 -0.89 8.62
C LEU A 230 13.89 -0.41 9.65
N GLU A 231 14.35 0.29 10.68
CA GLU A 231 13.53 0.77 11.79
C GLU A 231 13.14 2.24 11.62
N CYS A 232 12.03 2.57 12.27
CA CYS A 232 11.64 3.90 12.68
C CYS A 232 11.12 3.75 14.12
#